data_AF-A0ABD3QEB5-F1
#
_entry.id   AF-A0ABD3QEB5-F1
#
_cell.length_a   1.000
_cell.length_b   1.000
_cell.length_c   1.000
_cell.angle_alpha   90.00
_cell.angle_beta   90.00
_cell.angle_gamma   90.00
#
_symmetry.space_group_name_H-M   'P 1'
#
loop_
_entity.id
_entity.type
_entity.pdbx_description
1 polymer ?
#
loop_
_entity_poly.entity_id
_entity_poly.type
_entity_poly.pdbx_seq_one_letter_code
_entity_poly.pdbx_strand_id
1 'polypeptide(L)'
;MIMHFTAATIASISGAVALVSASQVVGSVGYAYSGSAADSSSGSIRGAVIKSQGTECSFANGFKAQEHQTDMGILNCGTGLICVEDESSFKGGRCTTAVTGEVAKHHRQLVACTYVNGTHGVKCEGPSACNGADMAKIGCGSCIGNNDCSDWTGNITVGEGSCVGTEACRSMYTTSSIVIGNGSCHDNVACKFIKGNVNVGSNSCIGGDTIGKDNLNGYACYYFQGPSIGDNSCTDYAACYQTYGSGSSFTGTIDVNSCNGRYSCNWSADRNTGDNSCNGYYACSYSSEMELVTRFTTLMLETVSGKHV
;
A
#
# COMPACT_ATOMS: atom_id res chain seq x y z
N MET A 1 26.68 35.30 75.09
CA MET A 1 25.55 34.77 74.31
C MET A 1 25.27 35.79 73.22
N ILE A 2 25.92 35.65 72.06
CA ILE A 2 25.37 35.11 70.78
C ILE A 2 24.42 36.13 70.13
N MET A 3 24.53 36.56 68.88
CA MET A 3 25.51 36.49 67.78
C MET A 3 25.05 37.58 66.79
N HIS A 4 25.99 38.27 66.15
CA HIS A 4 25.71 39.11 64.98
C HIS A 4 25.37 38.22 63.77
N PHE A 5 24.36 38.59 62.99
CA PHE A 5 24.20 38.12 61.61
C PHE A 5 23.97 39.30 60.66
N THR A 6 24.86 39.41 59.68
CA THR A 6 24.82 40.32 58.55
C THR A 6 23.86 39.82 57.48
N ALA A 7 23.12 40.74 56.86
CA ALA A 7 22.25 40.46 55.73
C ALA A 7 23.08 40.23 54.45
N ALA A 8 22.84 39.10 53.78
CA ALA A 8 23.33 38.83 52.43
C ALA A 8 22.17 38.88 51.44
N THR A 9 22.31 39.76 50.45
CA THR A 9 21.44 39.95 49.29
C THR A 9 21.58 38.76 48.34
N ILE A 10 20.47 38.13 47.94
CA ILE A 10 20.45 37.20 46.80
C ILE A 10 19.55 37.80 45.72
N ALA A 11 20.17 38.11 44.58
CA ALA A 11 19.52 38.55 43.36
C ALA A 11 18.78 37.38 42.69
N SER A 12 17.52 37.63 42.32
CA SER A 12 16.69 36.72 41.53
C SER A 12 17.13 36.74 40.06
N ILE A 13 17.59 35.60 39.53
CA ILE A 13 17.76 35.38 38.09
C ILE A 13 16.46 34.75 37.58
N SER A 14 15.67 35.54 36.85
CA SER A 14 14.51 35.08 36.08
C SER A 14 15.00 34.43 34.78
N GLY A 15 15.16 33.11 34.79
CA GLY A 15 15.33 32.29 33.59
C GLY A 15 13.98 31.74 33.14
N ALA A 16 13.56 32.08 31.93
CA ALA A 16 12.35 31.57 31.31
C ALA A 16 12.46 30.04 31.10
N VAL A 17 11.57 29.28 31.75
CA VAL A 17 11.35 27.86 31.45
C VAL A 17 10.45 27.79 30.23
N ALA A 18 11.01 27.37 29.10
CA ALA A 18 10.24 26.98 27.92
C ALA A 18 9.52 25.65 28.25
N LEU A 19 8.22 25.74 28.54
CA LEU A 19 7.32 24.60 28.58
C LEU A 19 7.18 24.04 27.16
N VAL A 20 7.86 22.94 26.87
CA VAL A 20 7.53 22.10 25.71
C VAL A 20 6.46 21.11 26.16
N SER A 21 5.27 21.23 25.58
CA SER A 21 4.12 20.38 25.84
C SER A 21 4.43 18.91 25.54
N ALA A 22 4.28 18.05 26.55
CA ALA A 22 4.30 16.61 26.39
C ALA A 22 3.00 16.16 25.71
N SER A 23 3.09 15.77 24.44
CA SER A 23 2.08 14.92 23.79
C SER A 23 2.75 14.05 22.73
N GLN A 24 3.52 13.08 23.20
CA GLN A 24 3.81 11.83 22.50
C GLN A 24 3.89 10.70 23.53
N VAL A 25 2.73 10.24 23.98
CA VAL A 25 2.59 8.93 24.61
C VAL A 25 1.98 8.03 23.54
N VAL A 26 2.82 7.27 22.85
CA VAL A 26 2.36 6.14 22.04
C VAL A 26 2.20 4.96 22.99
N GLY A 27 1.00 4.36 22.93
CA GLY A 27 0.46 3.43 23.90
C GLY A 27 1.35 2.24 24.24
N SER A 28 1.26 1.84 25.50
CA SER A 28 1.76 0.58 26.03
C SER A 28 1.04 -0.61 25.36
N VAL A 29 1.82 -1.54 24.82
CA VAL A 29 1.37 -2.83 24.32
C VAL A 29 0.92 -3.69 25.51
N GLY A 30 -0.34 -4.15 25.47
CA GLY A 30 -0.90 -5.10 26.42
C GLY A 30 -1.61 -6.24 25.70
N TYR A 31 -1.25 -7.47 26.10
CA TYR A 31 -1.83 -8.79 25.77
C TYR A 31 -1.51 -9.37 24.38
N ALA A 32 -1.41 -10.70 24.19
CA ALA A 32 -1.03 -11.84 25.01
C ALA A 32 -1.02 -13.02 24.02
N TYR A 33 0.09 -13.76 23.91
CA TYR A 33 0.10 -15.07 23.27
C TYR A 33 0.72 -16.08 24.22
N SER A 34 -0.05 -17.11 24.54
CA SER A 34 0.32 -18.23 25.39
C SER A 34 1.26 -19.17 24.63
N GLY A 35 2.52 -19.21 25.04
CA GLY A 35 3.50 -20.19 24.61
C GLY A 35 4.70 -20.15 25.56
N SER A 36 4.82 -21.17 26.41
CA SER A 36 5.98 -21.59 27.21
C SER A 36 6.91 -20.50 27.76
N ALA A 37 6.87 -20.35 29.09
CA ALA A 37 7.71 -19.47 29.91
C ALA A 37 9.18 -19.37 29.43
N ALA A 38 9.52 -18.22 28.86
CA ALA A 38 10.89 -17.74 28.72
C ALA A 38 11.05 -16.49 29.59
N ASP A 39 11.99 -16.59 30.52
CA ASP A 39 12.59 -15.60 31.42
C ASP A 39 12.01 -14.16 31.41
N SER A 40 11.24 -13.85 32.47
CA SER A 40 10.61 -12.54 32.73
C SER A 40 11.58 -11.46 33.22
N SER A 41 12.85 -11.49 32.82
CA SER A 41 13.88 -10.51 33.22
C SER A 41 14.18 -9.44 32.16
N SER A 42 13.52 -9.46 30.99
CA SER A 42 13.78 -8.48 29.92
C SER A 42 12.62 -7.49 29.72
N GLY A 43 12.83 -6.26 30.20
CA GLY A 43 12.43 -5.07 29.45
C GLY A 43 11.06 -4.47 29.73
N SER A 44 10.80 -4.05 30.97
CA SER A 44 9.92 -2.89 31.18
C SER A 44 10.53 -1.69 30.46
N ILE A 45 9.80 -1.02 29.56
CA ILE A 45 10.16 0.30 29.00
C ILE A 45 9.96 1.36 30.10
N ARG A 46 10.65 1.20 31.23
CA ARG A 46 10.69 2.18 32.32
C ARG A 46 12.11 2.69 32.40
N GLY A 47 12.30 3.86 31.81
CA GLY A 47 13.58 4.54 31.68
C GLY A 47 13.94 4.67 30.20
N ALA A 48 13.56 5.79 29.59
CA ALA A 48 14.17 6.24 28.35
C ALA A 48 15.63 6.60 28.67
N VAL A 49 16.48 5.59 28.77
CA VAL A 49 17.93 5.79 28.75
C VAL A 49 18.24 6.32 27.36
N ILE A 50 18.67 7.58 27.29
CA ILE A 50 19.19 8.17 26.05
C ILE A 50 20.33 7.27 25.62
N LYS A 51 20.15 6.53 24.53
CA LYS A 51 21.20 5.67 23.99
C LYS A 51 22.15 6.54 23.17
N SER A 52 23.44 6.21 23.18
CA SER A 52 24.43 6.87 22.32
C SER A 52 24.50 6.18 20.95
N GLN A 53 25.12 6.84 19.97
CA GLN A 53 25.43 6.22 18.68
C GLN A 53 26.22 4.91 18.88
N GLY A 54 25.88 3.88 18.10
CA GLY A 54 26.42 2.52 18.19
C GLY A 54 25.78 1.63 19.25
N THR A 55 24.94 2.18 20.14
CA THR A 55 24.27 1.39 21.18
C THR A 55 23.30 0.39 20.57
N GLU A 56 23.34 -0.84 21.07
CA GLU A 56 22.39 -1.90 20.73
C GLU A 56 20.94 -1.45 20.98
N CYS A 57 20.09 -1.59 19.98
CA CYS A 57 18.66 -1.40 20.04
C CYS A 57 17.97 -2.66 19.50
N SER A 58 16.83 -3.00 20.10
CA SER A 58 16.09 -4.20 19.75
C SER A 58 14.75 -3.83 19.15
N PHE A 59 14.47 -4.34 17.96
CA PHE A 59 13.10 -4.47 17.46
C PHE A 59 12.35 -5.35 18.47
N ALA A 60 11.47 -4.75 19.26
CA ALA A 60 10.80 -5.47 20.33
C ALA A 60 9.99 -6.63 19.73
N ASN A 61 10.47 -7.87 19.89
CA ASN A 61 9.80 -9.20 19.78
C ASN A 61 8.62 -9.40 18.81
N GLY A 62 8.41 -8.55 17.80
CA GLY A 62 7.19 -8.52 17.00
C GLY A 62 7.39 -8.76 15.50
N PHE A 63 8.63 -8.71 15.01
CA PHE A 63 8.93 -8.88 13.58
C PHE A 63 10.13 -9.81 13.44
N LYS A 64 9.96 -10.94 12.73
CA LYS A 64 11.10 -11.75 12.30
C LYS A 64 11.74 -11.03 11.12
N ALA A 65 12.98 -10.57 11.29
CA ALA A 65 13.80 -10.11 10.18
C ALA A 65 13.90 -11.23 9.14
N GLN A 66 13.71 -10.89 7.86
CA GLN A 66 13.93 -11.84 6.77
C GLN A 66 15.44 -11.99 6.51
N GLU A 67 15.90 -13.22 6.22
CA GLU A 67 17.31 -13.64 6.23
C GLU A 67 18.23 -12.90 5.23
N HIS A 68 17.73 -12.01 4.38
CA HIS A 68 18.50 -11.31 3.35
C HIS A 68 18.11 -9.84 3.10
N GLN A 69 17.42 -9.18 4.03
CA GLN A 69 17.05 -7.76 3.88
C GLN A 69 17.19 -7.01 5.20
N THR A 70 17.85 -5.85 5.17
CA THR A 70 17.87 -4.91 6.29
C THR A 70 16.47 -4.29 6.48
N ASP A 71 15.77 -4.74 7.51
CA ASP A 71 14.50 -4.30 8.07
C ASP A 71 14.70 -3.07 8.96
N MET A 72 14.88 -1.88 8.36
CA MET A 72 15.00 -0.66 9.18
C MET A 72 13.64 -0.26 9.76
N GLY A 73 13.42 -0.53 11.05
CA GLY A 73 12.33 0.05 11.83
C GLY A 73 12.80 1.26 12.67
N ILE A 74 12.04 2.36 12.68
CA ILE A 74 12.37 3.53 13.50
C ILE A 74 12.05 3.24 14.95
N LEU A 75 13.01 2.70 15.70
CA LEU A 75 12.97 2.77 17.16
C LEU A 75 13.80 3.98 17.61
N ASN A 76 13.14 4.91 18.30
CA ASN A 76 13.77 6.12 18.80
C ASN A 76 14.86 5.73 19.82
N CYS A 77 16.11 6.01 19.46
CA CYS A 77 17.28 5.74 20.31
C CYS A 77 17.63 6.91 21.24
N GLY A 78 16.83 7.98 21.23
CA GLY A 78 17.16 9.26 21.87
C GLY A 78 17.23 10.38 20.84
N THR A 79 17.53 11.60 21.29
CA THR A 79 17.50 12.80 20.46
C THR A 79 18.45 12.69 19.26
N GLY A 80 17.88 12.61 18.05
CA GLY A 80 18.61 12.60 16.78
C GLY A 80 19.17 11.24 16.34
N LEU A 81 18.87 10.15 17.06
CA LEU A 81 19.33 8.80 16.76
C LEU A 81 18.16 7.89 16.40
N ILE A 82 18.33 7.11 15.34
CA ILE A 82 17.38 6.06 14.92
C ILE A 82 18.02 4.68 15.12
N CYS A 83 17.25 3.70 15.56
CA CYS A 83 17.67 2.31 15.50
C CYS A 83 17.67 1.84 14.05
N VAL A 84 18.78 1.32 13.57
CA VAL A 84 18.91 0.75 12.24
C VAL A 84 19.34 -0.70 12.39
N GLU A 85 18.77 -1.60 11.58
CA GLU A 85 19.20 -2.98 11.57
C GLU A 85 20.68 -3.10 11.24
N ASP A 86 21.35 -3.96 12.01
CA ASP A 86 22.78 -4.20 11.91
C ASP A 86 23.02 -5.67 12.21
N GLU A 87 23.49 -6.44 11.23
CA GLU A 87 23.77 -7.88 11.39
C GLU A 87 24.88 -8.15 12.42
N SER A 88 25.70 -7.15 12.75
CA SER A 88 26.68 -7.22 13.82
C SER A 88 26.09 -6.96 15.21
N SER A 89 24.82 -6.56 15.29
CA SER A 89 24.10 -6.32 16.55
C SER A 89 23.62 -7.64 17.16
N PHE A 90 23.86 -7.81 18.46
CA PHE A 90 23.31 -8.93 19.23
C PHE A 90 21.81 -8.77 19.56
N LYS A 91 21.24 -7.59 19.28
CA LYS A 91 19.83 -7.24 19.55
C LYS A 91 19.01 -6.97 18.29
N GLY A 92 19.62 -7.09 17.11
CA GLY A 92 18.99 -6.85 15.81
C GLY A 92 19.22 -5.44 15.26
N GLY A 93 19.66 -4.45 16.04
CA GLY A 93 19.98 -3.12 15.50
C GLY A 93 20.94 -2.28 16.35
N ARG A 94 21.48 -1.21 15.75
CA ARG A 94 22.27 -0.18 16.44
C ARG A 94 21.67 1.22 16.23
N CYS A 95 21.76 2.02 17.28
CA CYS A 95 21.41 3.44 17.22
C CYS A 95 22.42 4.18 16.34
N THR A 96 21.98 4.77 15.24
CA THR A 96 22.82 5.61 14.37
C THR A 96 22.29 7.04 14.34
N THR A 97 23.18 8.01 14.13
CA THR A 97 22.77 9.38 13.77
C THR A 97 21.94 9.28 12.51
N ALA A 98 20.77 9.95 12.47
CA ALA A 98 19.89 9.94 11.30
C ALA A 98 20.72 10.18 10.03
N VAL A 99 21.02 9.09 9.32
CA VAL A 99 22.04 9.14 8.27
C VAL A 99 21.41 9.81 7.07
N THR A 100 22.03 10.90 6.67
CA THR A 100 21.80 11.64 5.44
C THR A 100 21.55 10.74 4.24
N GLY A 101 20.41 10.96 3.56
CA GLY A 101 20.16 10.63 2.15
C GLY A 101 19.94 9.17 1.76
N GLU A 102 20.85 8.26 2.10
CA GLU A 102 20.86 6.87 1.59
C GLU A 102 20.03 5.92 2.46
N VAL A 103 20.17 6.00 3.79
CA VAL A 103 19.39 5.21 4.75
C VAL A 103 17.91 5.57 4.69
N ALA A 104 17.57 6.83 4.38
CA ALA A 104 16.18 7.26 4.19
C ALA A 104 15.54 6.67 2.92
N LYS A 105 16.32 6.36 1.86
CA LYS A 105 15.79 5.80 0.60
C LYS A 105 15.44 4.32 0.71
N HIS A 106 16.11 3.59 1.59
CA HIS A 106 15.85 2.17 1.85
C HIS A 106 15.02 1.92 3.12
N HIS A 107 14.65 2.98 3.83
CA HIS A 107 13.80 2.86 5.01
C HIS A 107 12.39 2.46 4.56
N ARG A 108 11.92 1.29 5.00
CA ARG A 108 10.52 0.89 4.81
C ARG A 108 9.67 1.98 5.46
N GLN A 109 8.87 2.68 4.67
CA GLN A 109 7.93 3.67 5.20
C GLN A 109 6.72 2.93 5.79
N LEU A 110 6.96 2.06 6.77
CA LEU A 110 5.88 1.38 7.46
C LEU A 110 5.05 2.45 8.18
N VAL A 111 3.89 2.77 7.61
CA VAL A 111 2.95 3.70 8.21
C VAL A 111 1.84 2.88 8.83
N ALA A 112 1.85 2.82 10.16
CA ALA A 112 0.79 2.20 10.93
C ALA A 112 -0.55 2.86 10.60
N CYS A 113 -1.59 2.04 10.51
CA CYS A 113 -2.94 2.47 10.21
C CYS A 113 -3.95 1.57 10.93
N THR A 114 -5.22 1.94 10.84
CA THR A 114 -6.35 1.14 11.35
C THR A 114 -7.31 0.95 10.19
N TYR A 115 -7.64 -0.31 9.91
CA TYR A 115 -8.64 -0.68 8.92
C TYR A 115 -10.03 -0.21 9.37
N VAL A 116 -10.99 -0.11 8.44
CA VAL A 116 -12.38 0.24 8.75
C VAL A 116 -13.01 -0.67 9.82
N ASN A 117 -12.64 -1.94 9.87
CA ASN A 117 -13.12 -2.90 10.87
C ASN A 117 -12.50 -2.72 12.28
N GLY A 118 -11.63 -1.71 12.46
CA GLY A 118 -10.94 -1.42 13.71
C GLY A 118 -9.66 -2.21 13.97
N THR A 119 -9.28 -3.15 13.08
CA THR A 119 -8.01 -3.88 13.23
C THR A 119 -6.84 -3.02 12.84
N HIS A 120 -5.69 -3.24 13.48
CA HIS A 120 -4.46 -2.54 13.12
C HIS A 120 -3.85 -3.10 11.84
N GLY A 121 -3.18 -2.24 11.09
CA GLY A 121 -2.48 -2.60 9.86
C GLY A 121 -1.32 -1.67 9.55
N VAL A 122 -0.74 -1.88 8.38
CA VAL A 122 0.32 -1.06 7.82
C VAL A 122 -0.03 -0.72 6.38
N LYS A 123 0.60 0.32 5.84
CA LYS A 123 0.64 0.63 4.41
C LYS A 123 2.06 1.01 4.02
N CYS A 124 2.34 0.98 2.73
CA CYS A 124 3.65 1.33 2.17
C CYS A 124 4.76 0.40 2.65
N GLU A 125 4.47 -0.89 2.66
CA GLU A 125 5.40 -1.93 3.04
C GLU A 125 6.17 -2.40 1.80
N GLY A 126 7.46 -2.13 1.76
CA GLY A 126 8.36 -2.59 0.71
C GLY A 126 9.36 -1.52 0.29
N PRO A 127 10.43 -1.89 -0.44
CA PRO A 127 11.40 -0.93 -0.94
C PRO A 127 10.71 0.09 -1.86
N SER A 128 10.93 1.38 -1.60
CA SER A 128 10.36 2.49 -2.37
C SER A 128 8.83 2.51 -2.48
N ALA A 129 8.11 1.74 -1.67
CA ALA A 129 6.65 1.78 -1.64
C ALA A 129 6.18 3.19 -1.25
N CYS A 130 5.15 3.68 -1.92
CA CYS A 130 4.58 5.02 -1.73
C CYS A 130 5.55 6.18 -1.99
N ASN A 131 6.65 5.97 -2.72
CA ASN A 131 7.56 7.05 -3.08
C ASN A 131 6.83 8.11 -3.93
N GLY A 132 6.64 9.30 -3.36
CA GLY A 132 5.94 10.42 -3.99
C GLY A 132 4.42 10.39 -3.83
N ALA A 133 3.86 9.44 -3.10
CA ALA A 133 2.42 9.34 -2.87
C ALA A 133 1.94 10.20 -1.68
N ASP A 134 0.68 10.67 -1.76
CA ASP A 134 0.01 11.33 -0.64
C ASP A 134 -0.52 10.27 0.34
N MET A 135 0.16 10.14 1.47
CA MET A 135 -0.17 9.15 2.50
C MET A 135 -1.60 9.28 3.03
N ALA A 136 -2.22 10.46 3.01
CA ALA A 136 -3.60 10.63 3.47
C ALA A 136 -4.62 9.97 2.54
N LYS A 137 -4.23 9.66 1.29
CA LYS A 137 -5.09 9.08 0.26
C LYS A 137 -4.86 7.60 0.00
N ILE A 138 -4.01 6.98 0.82
CA ILE A 138 -3.71 5.55 0.74
C ILE A 138 -4.39 4.83 1.92
N GLY A 139 -5.28 3.90 1.61
CA GLY A 139 -5.99 3.05 2.56
C GLY A 139 -5.06 2.13 3.34
N CYS A 140 -5.56 1.59 4.45
CA CYS A 140 -4.80 0.65 5.26
C CYS A 140 -4.62 -0.69 4.54
N GLY A 141 -3.47 -1.35 4.68
CA GLY A 141 -3.17 -2.59 3.96
C GLY A 141 -2.76 -2.41 2.50
N SER A 142 -2.52 -1.17 2.06
CA SER A 142 -2.28 -0.86 0.65
C SER A 142 -0.82 -0.52 0.37
N CYS A 143 -0.43 -0.63 -0.91
CA CYS A 143 0.93 -0.37 -1.39
C CYS A 143 1.95 -1.29 -0.71
N ILE A 144 1.77 -2.60 -0.91
CA ILE A 144 2.52 -3.67 -0.23
C ILE A 144 3.34 -4.43 -1.28
N GLY A 145 4.59 -4.03 -1.47
CA GLY A 145 5.46 -4.53 -2.52
C GLY A 145 6.58 -3.56 -2.90
N ASN A 146 7.51 -4.02 -3.72
CA ASN A 146 8.62 -3.21 -4.20
C ASN A 146 8.15 -2.21 -5.27
N ASN A 147 8.40 -0.91 -5.05
CA ASN A 147 7.96 0.21 -5.89
C ASN A 147 6.43 0.31 -6.05
N ASP A 148 5.65 -0.25 -5.14
CA ASP A 148 4.21 -0.12 -5.16
C ASP A 148 3.80 1.33 -4.91
N CYS A 149 2.77 1.79 -5.61
CA CYS A 149 2.26 3.15 -5.46
C CYS A 149 3.34 4.24 -5.63
N SER A 150 4.28 4.02 -6.55
CA SER A 150 5.36 4.96 -6.84
C SER A 150 5.20 5.60 -8.22
N ASP A 151 5.96 6.67 -8.44
CA ASP A 151 6.03 7.39 -9.72
C ASP A 151 4.67 8.00 -10.15
N TRP A 152 3.94 8.54 -9.19
CA TRP A 152 2.60 9.10 -9.38
C TRP A 152 2.61 10.58 -9.78
N THR A 153 1.70 10.96 -10.67
CA THR A 153 1.39 12.36 -10.98
C THR A 153 -0.11 12.60 -10.93
N GLY A 154 -0.53 13.60 -10.14
CA GLY A 154 -1.92 14.03 -10.03
C GLY A 154 -2.60 13.59 -8.73
N ASN A 155 -3.93 13.64 -8.70
CA ASN A 155 -4.72 13.27 -7.51
C ASN A 155 -5.10 11.79 -7.55
N ILE A 156 -4.40 10.95 -6.81
CA ILE A 156 -4.64 9.51 -6.78
C ILE A 156 -5.11 9.11 -5.39
N THR A 157 -6.20 8.36 -5.32
CA THR A 157 -6.74 7.78 -4.08
C THR A 157 -6.80 6.27 -4.19
N VAL A 158 -6.33 5.58 -3.16
CA VAL A 158 -6.24 4.11 -3.11
C VAL A 158 -7.02 3.60 -1.91
N GLY A 159 -7.97 2.71 -2.16
CA GLY A 159 -8.78 2.05 -1.15
C GLY A 159 -7.96 1.14 -0.23
N GLU A 160 -8.60 0.59 0.80
CA GLU A 160 -7.97 -0.36 1.72
C GLU A 160 -7.57 -1.66 1.01
N GLY A 161 -6.49 -2.26 1.46
CA GLY A 161 -6.00 -3.55 0.97
C GLY A 161 -5.73 -3.57 -0.53
N SER A 162 -5.26 -2.48 -1.14
CA SER A 162 -5.15 -2.33 -2.61
C SER A 162 -3.71 -2.06 -3.04
N CYS A 163 -3.39 -2.27 -4.32
CA CYS A 163 -2.02 -2.13 -4.84
C CYS A 163 -1.05 -3.02 -4.07
N VAL A 164 -1.23 -4.34 -4.19
CA VAL A 164 -0.47 -5.34 -3.45
C VAL A 164 0.27 -6.23 -4.44
N GLY A 165 1.60 -6.24 -4.39
CA GLY A 165 2.45 -7.02 -5.27
C GLY A 165 3.43 -6.12 -6.03
N THR A 166 4.58 -6.65 -6.45
CA THR A 166 5.69 -5.84 -6.96
C THR A 166 5.27 -4.93 -8.12
N GLU A 167 5.45 -3.62 -7.93
CA GLU A 167 5.10 -2.55 -8.86
C GLU A 167 3.59 -2.42 -9.13
N ALA A 168 2.73 -2.92 -8.24
CA ALA A 168 1.31 -2.68 -8.31
C ALA A 168 1.02 -1.18 -8.21
N CYS A 169 0.12 -0.70 -9.08
CA CYS A 169 -0.23 0.72 -9.19
C CYS A 169 0.98 1.65 -9.45
N ARG A 170 2.09 1.15 -10.01
CA ARG A 170 3.25 1.99 -10.33
C ARG A 170 2.98 2.86 -11.56
N SER A 171 3.58 4.06 -11.58
CA SER A 171 3.59 4.97 -12.74
C SER A 171 2.20 5.38 -13.23
N MET A 172 1.36 5.85 -12.32
CA MET A 172 0.02 6.35 -12.64
C MET A 172 0.04 7.85 -12.91
N TYR A 173 -0.68 8.29 -13.96
CA TYR A 173 -0.66 9.69 -14.40
C TYR A 173 -2.07 10.23 -14.66
N THR A 174 -2.45 11.29 -13.98
CA THR A 174 -3.76 11.94 -14.15
C THR A 174 -3.67 13.46 -14.11
N THR A 175 -4.56 14.14 -14.83
CA THR A 175 -4.77 15.59 -14.74
C THR A 175 -5.96 15.97 -13.86
N SER A 176 -6.83 15.02 -13.52
CA SER A 176 -7.95 15.24 -12.60
C SER A 176 -7.83 14.28 -11.41
N SER A 177 -8.29 13.04 -11.54
CA SER A 177 -8.18 12.05 -10.46
C SER A 177 -8.18 10.62 -10.96
N ILE A 178 -7.44 9.74 -10.27
CA ILE A 178 -7.64 8.30 -10.33
C ILE A 178 -8.07 7.79 -8.96
N VAL A 179 -9.09 6.93 -8.93
CA VAL A 179 -9.60 6.29 -7.72
C VAL A 179 -9.46 4.78 -7.89
N ILE A 180 -8.81 4.13 -6.93
CA ILE A 180 -8.72 2.67 -6.83
C ILE A 180 -9.59 2.22 -5.66
N GLY A 181 -10.58 1.38 -5.94
CA GLY A 181 -11.48 0.79 -4.95
C GLY A 181 -10.76 -0.18 -4.02
N ASN A 182 -11.45 -0.63 -2.97
CA ASN A 182 -10.87 -1.52 -1.96
C ASN A 182 -10.56 -2.90 -2.56
N GLY A 183 -9.48 -3.54 -2.09
CA GLY A 183 -9.11 -4.89 -2.53
C GLY A 183 -8.68 -4.98 -3.99
N SER A 184 -8.30 -3.87 -4.63
CA SER A 184 -8.05 -3.83 -6.08
C SER A 184 -6.57 -3.74 -6.42
N CYS A 185 -6.22 -4.07 -7.67
CA CYS A 185 -4.86 -4.02 -8.19
C CYS A 185 -3.92 -4.95 -7.40
N HIS A 186 -4.23 -6.24 -7.41
CA HIS A 186 -3.46 -7.28 -6.72
C HIS A 186 -2.61 -8.05 -7.71
N ASP A 187 -1.45 -8.50 -7.24
CA ASP A 187 -0.32 -9.10 -7.96
C ASP A 187 0.65 -8.12 -8.63
N ASN A 188 1.76 -8.68 -9.09
CA ASN A 188 2.83 -7.92 -9.72
C ASN A 188 2.30 -7.11 -10.90
N VAL A 189 2.71 -5.85 -11.01
CA VAL A 189 2.36 -4.91 -12.07
C VAL A 189 0.85 -4.69 -12.31
N ALA A 190 -0.04 -5.16 -11.43
CA ALA A 190 -1.46 -4.90 -11.55
C ALA A 190 -1.74 -3.39 -11.53
N CYS A 191 -2.62 -2.92 -12.43
CA CYS A 191 -2.91 -1.49 -12.60
C CYS A 191 -1.69 -0.60 -12.89
N LYS A 192 -0.54 -1.17 -13.29
CA LYS A 192 0.63 -0.38 -13.63
C LYS A 192 0.36 0.42 -14.91
N PHE A 193 0.84 1.66 -14.94
CA PHE A 193 0.67 2.59 -16.06
C PHE A 193 -0.77 3.00 -16.40
N ILE A 194 -1.68 3.03 -15.42
CA ILE A 194 -2.99 3.66 -15.62
C ILE A 194 -2.82 5.15 -15.90
N LYS A 195 -3.54 5.67 -16.91
CA LYS A 195 -3.51 7.08 -17.28
C LYS A 195 -4.91 7.67 -17.45
N GLY A 196 -5.02 8.98 -17.27
CA GLY A 196 -6.26 9.71 -17.46
C GLY A 196 -7.09 9.79 -16.18
N ASN A 197 -8.42 9.80 -16.31
CA ASN A 197 -9.34 9.93 -15.18
C ASN A 197 -10.08 8.61 -15.01
N VAL A 198 -9.51 7.74 -14.18
CA VAL A 198 -9.95 6.34 -14.08
C VAL A 198 -10.55 6.07 -12.72
N ASN A 199 -11.70 5.42 -12.69
CA ASN A 199 -12.26 4.84 -11.47
C ASN A 199 -12.19 3.30 -11.56
N VAL A 200 -11.36 2.67 -10.74
CA VAL A 200 -11.28 1.21 -10.61
C VAL A 200 -12.15 0.80 -9.45
N GLY A 201 -13.15 -0.04 -9.72
CA GLY A 201 -14.06 -0.60 -8.73
C GLY A 201 -13.33 -1.47 -7.71
N SER A 202 -14.04 -1.89 -6.68
CA SER A 202 -13.53 -2.77 -5.63
C SER A 202 -13.28 -4.19 -6.16
N ASN A 203 -12.34 -4.90 -5.55
CA ASN A 203 -11.94 -6.26 -5.89
C ASN A 203 -11.66 -6.46 -7.39
N SER A 204 -11.12 -5.44 -8.04
CA SER A 204 -10.91 -5.43 -9.49
C SER A 204 -9.43 -5.40 -9.83
N CYS A 205 -9.11 -5.79 -11.06
CA CYS A 205 -7.72 -5.84 -11.52
C CYS A 205 -6.86 -6.75 -10.64
N ILE A 206 -7.39 -7.93 -10.33
CA ILE A 206 -6.70 -8.94 -9.52
C ILE A 206 -6.02 -9.88 -10.51
N GLY A 207 -4.69 -9.96 -10.45
CA GLY A 207 -3.94 -10.92 -11.23
C GLY A 207 -4.31 -12.37 -10.92
N GLY A 208 -3.80 -13.29 -11.73
CA GLY A 208 -3.79 -14.70 -11.40
C GLY A 208 -2.37 -15.17 -11.16
N ASP A 209 -2.22 -16.31 -10.49
CA ASP A 209 -0.93 -16.98 -10.20
C ASP A 209 -0.13 -17.43 -11.45
N THR A 210 -0.63 -17.12 -12.64
CA THR A 210 0.01 -17.52 -13.89
C THR A 210 1.22 -16.64 -14.16
N ILE A 211 2.40 -17.25 -14.16
CA ILE A 211 3.65 -16.59 -14.57
C ILE A 211 3.60 -16.37 -16.09
N GLY A 212 3.68 -15.11 -16.52
CA GLY A 212 3.73 -14.70 -17.91
C GLY A 212 5.07 -15.01 -18.59
N LYS A 213 5.15 -14.71 -19.90
CA LYS A 213 6.36 -14.93 -20.71
C LYS A 213 7.60 -14.20 -20.21
N ASP A 214 7.40 -13.10 -19.47
CA ASP A 214 8.46 -12.29 -18.89
C ASP A 214 8.82 -12.71 -17.44
N ASN A 215 8.37 -13.89 -17.00
CA ASN A 215 8.44 -14.34 -15.61
C ASN A 215 7.71 -13.42 -14.60
N LEU A 216 6.81 -12.58 -15.09
CA LEU A 216 5.94 -11.71 -14.29
C LEU A 216 4.51 -12.24 -14.36
N ASN A 217 3.83 -12.36 -13.23
CA ASN A 217 2.39 -12.55 -13.13
C ASN A 217 1.69 -11.18 -12.98
N GLY A 218 0.36 -11.14 -12.91
CA GLY A 218 -0.36 -9.97 -12.41
C GLY A 218 -0.69 -8.82 -13.37
N TYR A 219 -0.62 -9.00 -14.69
CA TYR A 219 -0.91 -7.96 -15.70
C TYR A 219 -2.37 -7.47 -15.79
N ALA A 220 -3.20 -7.69 -14.77
CA ALA A 220 -4.58 -7.24 -14.76
C ALA A 220 -4.65 -5.70 -14.85
N CYS A 221 -5.44 -5.19 -15.80
CA CYS A 221 -5.64 -3.76 -16.08
C CYS A 221 -4.36 -2.96 -16.39
N TYR A 222 -3.28 -3.63 -16.76
CA TYR A 222 -2.02 -2.99 -17.13
C TYR A 222 -2.22 -2.08 -18.36
N TYR A 223 -1.75 -0.83 -18.28
CA TYR A 223 -1.96 0.23 -19.27
C TYR A 223 -3.42 0.63 -19.54
N PHE A 224 -4.34 0.44 -18.59
CA PHE A 224 -5.72 0.90 -18.77
C PHE A 224 -5.83 2.44 -18.83
N GLN A 225 -6.64 2.97 -19.75
CA GLN A 225 -6.82 4.42 -19.96
C GLN A 225 -8.31 4.83 -20.08
N GLY A 226 -9.22 3.90 -19.82
CA GLY A 226 -10.65 4.12 -19.91
C GLY A 226 -11.17 4.90 -18.70
N PRO A 227 -12.39 5.44 -18.76
CA PRO A 227 -12.98 6.18 -17.65
C PRO A 227 -13.23 5.32 -16.39
N SER A 228 -13.57 4.03 -16.53
CA SER A 228 -13.89 3.19 -15.37
C SER A 228 -13.75 1.70 -15.61
N ILE A 229 -13.50 0.98 -14.52
CA ILE A 229 -13.61 -0.47 -14.36
C ILE A 229 -14.59 -0.70 -13.20
N GLY A 230 -15.65 -1.47 -13.41
CA GLY A 230 -16.66 -1.78 -12.41
C GLY A 230 -16.14 -2.78 -11.37
N ASP A 231 -16.91 -2.99 -10.30
CA ASP A 231 -16.53 -3.90 -9.22
C ASP A 231 -16.39 -5.36 -9.69
N ASN A 232 -15.49 -6.10 -9.05
CA ASN A 232 -15.15 -7.50 -9.34
C ASN A 232 -14.88 -7.78 -10.84
N SER A 233 -14.23 -6.83 -11.51
CA SER A 233 -13.91 -6.93 -12.93
C SER A 233 -12.41 -7.10 -13.16
N CYS A 234 -12.06 -7.61 -14.34
CA CYS A 234 -10.68 -7.79 -14.77
C CYS A 234 -9.87 -8.70 -13.82
N THR A 235 -10.44 -9.82 -13.41
CA THR A 235 -9.75 -10.80 -12.57
C THR A 235 -9.06 -11.86 -13.43
N ASP A 236 -7.88 -12.35 -13.00
CA ASP A 236 -6.96 -13.32 -13.66
C ASP A 236 -5.87 -12.66 -14.53
N TYR A 237 -4.89 -13.46 -14.94
CA TYR A 237 -3.71 -13.01 -15.66
C TYR A 237 -4.08 -12.30 -16.97
N ALA A 238 -3.56 -11.07 -17.10
CA ALA A 238 -3.73 -10.21 -18.27
C ALA A 238 -5.22 -9.94 -18.64
N ALA A 239 -6.13 -10.04 -17.68
CA ALA A 239 -7.49 -9.55 -17.86
C ALA A 239 -7.47 -8.03 -18.08
N CYS A 240 -8.16 -7.56 -19.11
CA CYS A 240 -8.17 -6.14 -19.50
C CYS A 240 -6.78 -5.57 -19.82
N TYR A 241 -5.82 -6.43 -20.15
CA TYR A 241 -4.45 -6.04 -20.48
C TYR A 241 -4.37 -5.25 -21.78
N GLN A 242 -3.47 -4.27 -21.79
CA GLN A 242 -3.07 -3.56 -23.01
C GLN A 242 -1.55 -3.50 -23.18
N THR A 243 -1.11 -3.65 -24.42
CA THR A 243 0.30 -3.48 -24.79
C THR A 243 0.62 -2.01 -25.05
N TYR A 244 1.70 -1.52 -24.45
CA TYR A 244 2.28 -0.22 -24.81
C TYR A 244 2.69 -0.20 -26.29
N GLY A 245 2.31 0.86 -27.01
CA GLY A 245 2.81 1.14 -28.35
C GLY A 245 1.97 0.63 -29.52
N SER A 246 0.83 -0.04 -29.29
CA SER A 246 -0.12 -0.39 -30.37
C SER A 246 -0.92 0.82 -30.89
N GLY A 247 -0.74 2.01 -30.30
CA GLY A 247 -1.54 3.20 -30.61
C GLY A 247 -3.01 3.10 -30.17
N SER A 248 -3.41 1.95 -29.62
CA SER A 248 -4.77 1.63 -29.22
C SER A 248 -4.81 1.55 -27.70
N SER A 249 -5.29 2.62 -27.06
CA SER A 249 -5.44 2.71 -25.61
C SER A 249 -6.89 2.42 -25.26
N PHE A 250 -7.19 1.52 -24.31
CA PHE A 250 -8.58 1.22 -23.91
C PHE A 250 -9.22 2.53 -23.48
N THR A 251 -10.18 3.05 -24.24
CA THR A 251 -10.89 4.28 -23.91
C THR A 251 -12.31 4.05 -23.38
N GLY A 252 -12.80 2.81 -23.44
CA GLY A 252 -14.14 2.44 -23.00
C GLY A 252 -14.30 2.23 -21.49
N THR A 253 -15.54 2.03 -21.04
CA THR A 253 -15.85 1.54 -19.69
C THR A 253 -15.77 0.02 -19.63
N ILE A 254 -15.40 -0.53 -18.49
CA ILE A 254 -15.67 -1.92 -18.15
C ILE A 254 -16.67 -1.89 -17.01
N ASP A 255 -17.85 -2.45 -17.19
CA ASP A 255 -18.88 -2.43 -16.15
C ASP A 255 -18.66 -3.57 -15.14
N VAL A 256 -19.66 -3.91 -14.33
CA VAL A 256 -19.49 -4.76 -13.14
C VAL A 256 -19.41 -6.25 -13.50
N ASN A 257 -18.57 -7.00 -12.77
CA ASN A 257 -18.35 -8.44 -12.94
C ASN A 257 -17.94 -8.86 -14.36
N SER A 258 -17.16 -8.02 -15.04
CA SER A 258 -16.84 -8.17 -16.45
C SER A 258 -15.36 -8.43 -16.68
N CYS A 259 -15.06 -9.04 -17.82
CA CYS A 259 -13.71 -9.39 -18.21
C CYS A 259 -13.02 -10.28 -17.16
N ASN A 260 -13.70 -11.27 -16.61
CA ASN A 260 -13.11 -12.19 -15.63
C ASN A 260 -12.59 -13.45 -16.31
N GLY A 261 -11.28 -13.63 -16.32
CA GLY A 261 -10.60 -14.79 -16.90
C GLY A 261 -9.33 -14.40 -17.66
N ARG A 262 -8.42 -15.37 -17.84
CA ARG A 262 -7.14 -15.10 -18.50
C ARG A 262 -7.32 -14.48 -19.88
N TYR A 263 -6.67 -13.34 -20.12
CA TYR A 263 -6.75 -12.58 -21.39
C TYR A 263 -8.16 -12.12 -21.81
N SER A 264 -9.13 -12.14 -20.91
CA SER A 264 -10.45 -11.54 -21.16
C SER A 264 -10.31 -10.06 -21.53
N CYS A 265 -11.09 -9.60 -22.50
CA CYS A 265 -11.08 -8.22 -23.00
C CYS A 265 -9.71 -7.71 -23.48
N ASN A 266 -8.70 -8.59 -23.60
CA ASN A 266 -7.37 -8.22 -24.03
C ASN A 266 -7.42 -7.65 -25.45
N TRP A 267 -6.80 -6.49 -25.65
CA TRP A 267 -6.75 -5.73 -26.90
C TRP A 267 -8.11 -5.29 -27.46
N SER A 268 -9.14 -5.15 -26.61
CA SER A 268 -10.46 -4.64 -27.02
C SER A 268 -10.52 -3.10 -26.99
N ALA A 269 -9.61 -2.45 -27.70
CA ALA A 269 -9.07 -1.14 -27.32
C ALA A 269 -10.00 0.10 -27.32
N ASP A 270 -11.29 0.01 -27.61
CA ASP A 270 -12.13 1.22 -27.70
C ASP A 270 -13.61 0.97 -27.35
N ARG A 271 -13.91 0.05 -26.42
CA ARG A 271 -15.30 -0.42 -26.24
C ARG A 271 -15.75 -0.45 -24.80
N ASN A 272 -17.02 -0.10 -24.61
CA ASN A 272 -17.70 -0.32 -23.35
C ASN A 272 -18.03 -1.82 -23.23
N THR A 273 -17.61 -2.45 -22.15
CA THR A 273 -17.99 -3.81 -21.78
C THR A 273 -19.14 -3.72 -20.79
N GLY A 274 -20.33 -4.20 -21.18
CA GLY A 274 -21.50 -4.22 -20.30
C GLY A 274 -21.33 -5.16 -19.10
N ASP A 275 -22.28 -5.13 -18.16
CA ASP A 275 -22.26 -5.97 -16.96
C ASP A 275 -22.17 -7.47 -17.30
N ASN A 276 -21.46 -8.22 -16.46
CA ASN A 276 -21.28 -9.69 -16.55
C ASN A 276 -20.79 -10.18 -17.92
N SER A 277 -20.11 -9.33 -18.68
CA SER A 277 -19.71 -9.61 -20.06
C SER A 277 -18.26 -10.05 -20.15
N CYS A 278 -17.93 -10.78 -21.21
CA CYS A 278 -16.55 -11.16 -21.53
C CYS A 278 -15.85 -11.98 -20.44
N ASN A 279 -16.60 -12.84 -19.76
CA ASN A 279 -16.07 -13.75 -18.76
C ASN A 279 -15.58 -15.05 -19.41
N GLY A 280 -14.37 -15.47 -19.08
CA GLY A 280 -13.72 -16.68 -19.56
C GLY A 280 -12.37 -16.44 -20.24
N TYR A 281 -11.70 -17.55 -20.56
CA TYR A 281 -10.41 -17.56 -21.23
C TYR A 281 -10.49 -16.91 -22.63
N TYR A 282 -9.75 -15.82 -22.84
CA TYR A 282 -9.77 -15.01 -24.08
C TYR A 282 -11.15 -14.47 -24.47
N ALA A 283 -12.11 -14.41 -23.55
CA ALA A 283 -13.44 -13.91 -23.87
C ALA A 283 -13.37 -12.45 -24.36
N CYS A 284 -14.02 -12.18 -25.50
CA CYS A 284 -14.00 -10.88 -26.20
C CYS A 284 -12.63 -10.39 -26.69
N SER A 285 -11.58 -11.19 -26.54
CA SER A 285 -10.26 -10.82 -27.02
C SER A 285 -10.29 -10.63 -28.54
N TYR A 286 -9.57 -9.63 -29.05
CA TYR A 286 -9.50 -9.29 -30.48
C TYR A 286 -10.83 -8.92 -31.16
N SER A 287 -11.91 -8.70 -30.42
CA SER A 287 -13.20 -8.40 -31.03
C SER A 287 -13.21 -7.00 -31.67
N SER A 288 -13.13 -6.95 -33.00
CA SER A 288 -13.29 -5.73 -33.78
C SER A 288 -14.76 -5.32 -34.01
N GLU A 289 -15.73 -6.07 -33.48
CA GLU A 289 -17.18 -5.86 -33.72
C GLU A 289 -18.09 -6.06 -32.49
N MET A 290 -17.66 -5.68 -31.29
CA MET A 290 -18.47 -5.80 -30.06
C MET A 290 -19.55 -4.72 -29.84
N GLU A 291 -20.03 -4.03 -30.87
CA GLU A 291 -21.09 -3.00 -30.72
C GLU A 291 -22.48 -3.57 -30.36
N LEU A 292 -22.63 -4.90 -30.28
CA LEU A 292 -23.95 -5.56 -30.21
C LEU A 292 -24.19 -6.51 -29.03
N VAL A 293 -23.23 -6.73 -28.12
CA VAL A 293 -23.46 -7.68 -27.01
C VAL A 293 -24.37 -7.09 -25.92
N THR A 294 -24.41 -5.76 -25.77
CA THR A 294 -25.29 -5.06 -24.81
C THR A 294 -26.79 -5.26 -25.10
N ARG A 295 -27.18 -5.78 -26.29
CA ARG A 295 -28.58 -6.09 -26.63
C ARG A 295 -28.95 -7.57 -26.56
N PHE A 296 -27.99 -8.49 -26.48
CA PHE A 296 -28.31 -9.93 -26.55
C PHE A 296 -28.73 -10.54 -25.21
N THR A 297 -28.27 -10.02 -24.07
CA THR A 297 -28.70 -10.48 -22.75
C THR A 297 -30.14 -10.08 -22.41
N THR A 298 -30.62 -8.94 -22.88
CA THR A 298 -32.03 -8.53 -22.69
C THR A 298 -32.99 -9.36 -23.56
N LEU A 299 -32.57 -9.78 -24.77
CA LEU A 299 -33.45 -10.55 -25.66
C LEU A 299 -33.57 -12.04 -25.30
N MET A 300 -32.59 -12.62 -24.60
CA MET A 300 -32.63 -14.04 -24.22
C MET A 300 -33.51 -14.32 -22.98
N LEU A 301 -33.84 -13.30 -22.17
CA LEU A 301 -34.74 -13.46 -21.01
C LEU A 301 -36.23 -13.25 -21.35
N GLU A 302 -36.57 -12.53 -22.41
CA GLU A 302 -37.98 -12.35 -22.80
C GLU A 302 -38.55 -13.55 -23.59
N THR A 303 -37.72 -14.44 -24.13
CA THR A 303 -38.18 -15.55 -24.98
C THR A 303 -38.57 -16.84 -24.21
N VAL A 304 -38.47 -16.87 -22.87
CA VAL A 304 -38.80 -18.08 -22.06
C VAL A 304 -40.08 -17.93 -21.21
N SER A 305 -40.77 -16.78 -21.25
CA SER A 305 -42.08 -16.62 -20.56
C SER A 305 -43.31 -16.69 -21.48
N GLY A 306 -43.17 -17.32 -22.65
CA GLY A 306 -44.27 -17.63 -23.56
C GLY A 306 -45.29 -18.57 -22.94
N LYS A 307 -46.26 -17.98 -22.23
CA LYS A 307 -47.51 -18.59 -21.77
C LYS A 307 -48.15 -19.43 -22.87
N HIS A 308 -48.37 -20.71 -22.58
CA HIS A 308 -49.40 -21.50 -23.22
C HIS A 308 -50.77 -20.86 -22.94
N VAL A 309 -51.44 -20.43 -24.01
CA VAL A 309 -52.91 -20.35 -24.11
C VAL A 309 -53.37 -21.56 -24.89
#